data_AF-A0A8S4GKY8-F1
#
_entry.id   AF-A0A8S4GKY8-F1
#
_cell.length_a   1.000
_cell.length_b   1.000
_cell.length_c   1.000
_cell.angle_alpha   90.00
_cell.angle_beta   90.00
_cell.angle_gamma   90.00
#
_symmetry.space_group_name_H-M   'P 1'
#
loop_
_entity.id
_entity.type
_entity.pdbx_description
1 polymer ?
#
loop_
_entity_poly.entity_id
_entity_poly.type
_entity_poly.pdbx_seq_one_letter_code
_entity_poly.pdbx_strand_id
1 'polypeptide(L)'
;MLEPIEVALERLKIAYAMVSATEPNYSEALALVRRAGDNCYVYDTTGGTLEEKVSAIQSEKKLAEVCTFRLVVKNIVLSKDQEYLRANAYDAIDAAKGAMEALDAQLLQATRSTAPDAAAVKAAFGEAMDAYRVVAARTREALRVA
;
A
#
# COMPACT_ATOMS: atom_id res chain seq x y z
N MET A 1 9.02 -13.19 -2.29
CA MET A 1 7.76 -13.25 -1.52
C MET A 1 6.94 -12.00 -1.85
N LEU A 2 5.87 -12.15 -2.64
CA LEU A 2 5.00 -11.05 -3.09
C LEU A 2 3.61 -11.08 -2.44
N GLU A 3 3.33 -12.10 -1.65
CA GLU A 3 2.02 -12.39 -1.06
C GLU A 3 1.37 -11.15 -0.41
N PRO A 4 2.10 -10.28 0.34
CA PRO A 4 1.47 -9.09 0.91
C PRO A 4 0.96 -8.07 -0.13
N ILE A 5 1.68 -7.90 -1.26
CA ILE A 5 1.26 -7.01 -2.35
C ILE A 5 0.06 -7.62 -3.08
N GLU A 6 0.06 -8.94 -3.28
CA GLU A 6 -1.02 -9.67 -3.95
C GLU A 6 -2.31 -9.65 -3.12
N VAL A 7 -2.20 -9.82 -1.80
CA VAL A 7 -3.33 -9.69 -0.85
C VAL A 7 -3.88 -8.27 -0.84
N ALA A 8 -3.02 -7.24 -0.87
CA ALA A 8 -3.47 -5.85 -0.96
C ALA A 8 -4.23 -5.60 -2.29
N LEU A 9 -3.71 -6.10 -3.41
CA LEU A 9 -4.38 -6.02 -4.71
C LEU A 9 -5.73 -6.76 -4.74
N GLU A 10 -5.85 -7.92 -4.11
CA GLU A 10 -7.14 -8.61 -3.97
C GLU A 10 -8.14 -7.80 -3.17
N ARG A 11 -7.72 -7.23 -2.02
CA ARG A 11 -8.58 -6.38 -1.20
C ARG A 11 -9.05 -5.15 -1.97
N LEU A 12 -8.18 -4.52 -2.76
CA LEU A 12 -8.54 -3.40 -3.64
C LEU A 12 -9.57 -3.81 -4.70
N LYS A 13 -9.43 -5.00 -5.31
CA LYS A 13 -10.41 -5.52 -6.28
C LYS A 13 -11.78 -5.79 -5.64
N ILE A 14 -11.80 -6.36 -4.45
CA ILE A 14 -13.04 -6.62 -3.71
C ILE A 14 -13.72 -5.29 -3.36
N ALA A 15 -12.97 -4.31 -2.85
CA ALA A 15 -13.51 -2.99 -2.54
C ALA A 15 -13.99 -2.25 -3.81
N TYR A 16 -13.29 -2.42 -4.93
CA TYR A 16 -13.72 -1.88 -6.21
C TYR A 16 -15.06 -2.46 -6.69
N ALA A 17 -15.27 -3.77 -6.49
CA ALA A 17 -16.54 -4.42 -6.79
C ALA A 17 -17.68 -3.86 -5.92
N MET A 18 -17.41 -3.60 -4.64
CA MET A 18 -18.39 -3.00 -3.71
C MET A 18 -18.83 -1.60 -4.15
N VAL A 19 -17.92 -0.75 -4.62
CA VAL A 19 -18.27 0.61 -5.10
C VAL A 19 -18.84 0.64 -6.52
N SER A 20 -18.78 -0.48 -7.24
CA SER A 20 -19.29 -0.63 -8.60
C SER A 20 -20.64 -1.33 -8.67
N ALA A 21 -21.15 -1.83 -7.54
CA ALA A 21 -22.47 -2.44 -7.45
C ALA A 21 -23.61 -1.44 -7.74
N THR A 22 -24.80 -1.96 -8.04
CA THR A 22 -26.02 -1.15 -8.23
C THR A 22 -26.33 -0.31 -6.99
N GLU A 23 -26.03 -0.84 -5.80
CA GLU A 23 -26.09 -0.13 -4.53
C GLU A 23 -24.68 -0.11 -3.92
N PRO A 24 -23.88 0.94 -4.19
CA PRO A 24 -22.49 1.01 -3.73
C PRO A 24 -22.38 1.08 -2.19
N ASN A 25 -21.53 0.22 -1.60
CA ASN A 25 -21.20 0.31 -0.18
C ASN A 25 -19.81 0.96 0.03
N TYR A 26 -19.79 2.29 0.03
CA TYR A 26 -18.54 3.05 0.22
C TYR A 26 -17.92 2.89 1.61
N SER A 27 -18.74 2.64 2.65
CA SER A 27 -18.23 2.48 4.02
C SER A 27 -17.47 1.16 4.20
N GLU A 28 -18.01 0.08 3.64
CA GLU A 28 -17.34 -1.23 3.68
C GLU A 28 -16.11 -1.23 2.75
N ALA A 29 -16.22 -0.61 1.57
CA ALA A 29 -15.08 -0.42 0.69
C ALA A 29 -13.96 0.39 1.38
N LEU A 30 -14.28 1.47 2.09
CA LEU A 30 -13.31 2.27 2.87
C LEU A 30 -12.64 1.41 3.95
N ALA A 31 -13.41 0.63 4.72
CA ALA A 31 -12.84 -0.25 5.73
C ALA A 31 -11.90 -1.30 5.12
N LEU A 32 -12.24 -1.83 3.94
CA LEU A 32 -11.41 -2.81 3.24
C LEU A 32 -10.16 -2.19 2.63
N VAL A 33 -10.25 -0.98 2.05
CA VAL A 33 -9.11 -0.20 1.56
C VAL A 33 -8.17 0.17 2.70
N ARG A 34 -8.70 0.63 3.84
CA ARG A 34 -7.90 0.87 5.04
C ARG A 34 -7.20 -0.39 5.50
N ARG A 35 -7.88 -1.53 5.59
CA ARG A 35 -7.21 -2.82 5.88
C ARG A 35 -6.19 -3.25 4.81
N ALA A 36 -6.33 -2.77 3.57
CA ALA A 36 -5.36 -3.01 2.49
C ALA A 36 -4.17 -2.04 2.54
N GLY A 37 -4.34 -0.86 3.14
CA GLY A 37 -3.35 0.22 3.29
C GLY A 37 -2.68 0.31 4.67
N ASP A 38 -3.33 -0.16 5.73
CA ASP A 38 -2.79 -0.46 7.09
C ASP A 38 -1.63 -1.46 7.03
N ASN A 39 -1.46 -2.01 5.85
CA ASN A 39 -0.27 -2.62 5.36
C ASN A 39 0.92 -1.60 5.17
N CYS A 40 1.39 -0.97 6.28
CA CYS A 40 2.78 -0.57 6.65
C CYS A 40 3.32 0.87 6.47
N TYR A 41 4.15 1.31 7.45
CA TYR A 41 5.35 2.17 7.30
C TYR A 41 6.44 1.67 8.28
N VAL A 42 7.74 1.75 8.02
CA VAL A 42 8.59 2.94 8.28
C VAL A 42 9.95 2.89 7.56
N TYR A 43 10.43 4.09 7.24
CA TYR A 43 11.74 4.52 6.76
C TYR A 43 12.94 4.10 7.63
N ASP A 44 14.08 3.92 6.97
CA ASP A 44 15.37 3.55 7.54
C ASP A 44 15.89 4.55 8.60
N THR A 45 16.20 4.05 9.79
CA THR A 45 17.20 4.66 10.67
C THR A 45 18.22 3.57 11.05
N THR A 46 19.49 3.94 10.97
CA THR A 46 20.67 3.06 11.02
C THR A 46 20.80 2.26 12.32
N GLY A 47 21.22 0.98 12.21
CA GLY A 47 21.62 0.09 13.34
C GLY A 47 20.49 -0.66 14.06
N GLY A 48 20.73 -1.91 14.47
CA GLY A 48 19.78 -2.78 15.21
C GLY A 48 19.12 -3.90 14.40
N THR A 49 18.58 -4.91 15.09
CA THR A 49 17.78 -5.99 14.48
C THR A 49 16.42 -5.47 14.01
N LEU A 50 15.79 -6.21 13.10
CA LEU A 50 14.53 -5.79 12.49
C LEU A 50 13.41 -5.69 13.52
N GLU A 51 13.40 -6.59 14.50
CA GLU A 51 12.48 -6.65 15.62
C GLU A 51 12.61 -5.42 16.52
N GLU A 52 13.84 -5.00 16.82
CA GLU A 52 14.12 -3.81 17.63
C GLU A 52 13.63 -2.53 16.96
N LYS A 53 13.85 -2.40 15.65
CA LYS A 53 13.40 -1.24 14.86
C LYS A 53 11.88 -1.15 14.83
N VAL A 54 11.22 -2.26 14.52
CA VAL A 54 9.74 -2.36 14.49
C VAL A 54 9.14 -2.03 15.84
N SER A 55 9.74 -2.54 16.92
CA SER A 55 9.29 -2.27 18.29
C SER A 55 9.45 -0.80 18.67
N ALA A 56 10.57 -0.16 18.29
CA ALA A 56 10.81 1.27 18.56
C ALA A 56 9.74 2.17 17.90
N ILE A 57 9.37 1.86 16.65
CA ILE A 57 8.35 2.59 15.90
C ILE A 57 6.95 2.38 16.48
N GLN A 58 6.60 1.14 16.86
CA GLN A 58 5.33 0.83 17.52
C GLN A 58 5.17 1.63 18.81
N SER A 59 6.26 1.77 19.56
CA SER A 59 6.31 2.52 20.80
C SER A 59 6.19 4.04 20.57
N GLU A 60 6.98 4.62 19.65
CA GLU A 60 6.98 6.07 19.38
C GLU A 60 5.65 6.56 18.79
N LYS A 61 5.07 5.78 17.87
CA LYS A 61 3.83 6.15 17.16
C LYS A 61 2.56 5.55 17.77
N LYS A 62 2.68 4.77 18.85
CA LYS A 62 1.59 4.03 19.51
C LYS A 62 0.80 3.14 18.54
N LEU A 63 1.50 2.46 17.64
CA LEU A 63 0.90 1.60 16.61
C LEU A 63 0.78 0.16 17.11
N ALA A 64 -0.40 -0.45 16.97
CA ALA A 64 -0.67 -1.79 17.46
C ALA A 64 -0.06 -2.91 16.57
N GLU A 65 0.05 -2.70 15.25
CA GLU A 65 0.57 -3.70 14.31
C GLU A 65 1.44 -3.07 13.21
N VAL A 66 2.45 -3.81 12.74
CA VAL A 66 3.43 -3.36 11.72
C VAL A 66 3.50 -4.40 10.61
N CYS A 67 2.90 -4.17 9.43
CA CYS A 67 3.22 -5.05 8.29
C CYS A 67 2.91 -4.54 6.90
N THR A 68 3.71 -5.01 5.92
CA THR A 68 3.61 -5.04 4.44
C THR A 68 4.75 -4.41 3.64
N PHE A 69 5.12 -3.13 3.80
CA PHE A 69 6.34 -2.60 3.17
C PHE A 69 7.66 -3.13 3.77
N ARG A 70 7.59 -3.74 4.96
CA ARG A 70 8.73 -4.37 5.67
C ARG A 70 9.41 -5.49 4.85
N LEU A 71 8.73 -6.12 3.89
CA LEU A 71 9.28 -7.21 3.07
C LEU A 71 9.86 -6.74 1.73
N VAL A 72 9.20 -5.75 1.09
CA VAL A 72 9.64 -5.20 -0.20
C VAL A 72 10.96 -4.47 -0.03
N VAL A 73 11.03 -3.56 0.95
CA VAL A 73 12.24 -2.83 1.28
C VAL A 73 13.34 -3.79 1.74
N LYS A 74 13.05 -4.80 2.55
CA LYS A 74 14.08 -5.78 2.98
C LYS A 74 14.68 -6.53 1.79
N ASN A 75 13.90 -6.98 0.81
CA ASN A 75 14.44 -7.69 -0.36
C ASN A 75 15.19 -6.77 -1.33
N ILE A 76 14.77 -5.51 -1.46
CA ILE A 76 15.43 -4.50 -2.31
C ILE A 76 16.70 -3.93 -1.66
N VAL A 77 16.70 -3.73 -0.34
CA VAL A 77 17.83 -3.21 0.45
C VAL A 77 18.94 -4.26 0.66
N LEU A 78 18.62 -5.55 0.55
CA LEU A 78 19.64 -6.61 0.56
C LEU A 78 20.63 -6.51 -0.62
N SER A 79 20.26 -5.81 -1.70
CA SER A 79 21.12 -5.55 -2.85
C SER A 79 21.87 -4.21 -2.68
N LYS A 80 22.77 -4.14 -1.68
CA LYS A 80 23.52 -2.90 -1.33
C LYS A 80 24.27 -2.28 -2.53
N ASP A 81 24.63 -3.11 -3.51
CA ASP A 81 25.43 -2.73 -4.68
C ASP A 81 24.57 -2.25 -5.87
N GLN A 82 23.23 -2.28 -5.75
CA GLN A 82 22.29 -1.90 -6.83
C GLN A 82 21.43 -0.70 -6.44
N GLU A 83 22.08 0.46 -6.28
CA GLU A 83 21.45 1.72 -5.90
C GLU A 83 20.26 2.11 -6.79
N TYR A 84 20.36 1.88 -8.10
CA TYR A 84 19.29 2.18 -9.05
C TYR A 84 18.00 1.39 -8.80
N LEU A 85 18.09 0.13 -8.34
CA LEU A 85 16.92 -0.68 -8.00
C LEU A 85 16.25 -0.21 -6.73
N ARG A 86 17.04 0.28 -5.77
CA ARG A 86 16.50 0.86 -4.54
C ARG A 86 15.72 2.13 -4.82
N ALA A 87 16.31 3.05 -5.59
CA ALA A 87 15.64 4.30 -5.97
C ALA A 87 14.31 4.04 -6.69
N ASN A 88 14.35 3.21 -7.74
CA ASN A 88 13.14 2.86 -8.51
C ASN A 88 12.06 2.18 -7.68
N ALA A 89 12.44 1.39 -6.67
CA ALA A 89 11.47 0.75 -5.80
C ALA A 89 10.89 1.71 -4.75
N TYR A 90 11.69 2.64 -4.21
CA TYR A 90 11.19 3.68 -3.32
C TYR A 90 10.20 4.59 -4.04
N ASP A 91 10.51 5.01 -5.26
CA ASP A 91 9.59 5.80 -6.08
C ASP A 91 8.26 5.06 -6.30
N ALA A 92 8.31 3.75 -6.57
CA ALA A 92 7.12 2.93 -6.73
C ALA A 92 6.30 2.81 -5.42
N ILE A 93 6.98 2.69 -4.28
CA ILE A 93 6.34 2.63 -2.95
C ILE A 93 5.67 3.95 -2.61
N ASP A 94 6.35 5.07 -2.83
CA ASP A 94 5.83 6.41 -2.56
C ASP A 94 4.63 6.73 -3.48
N ALA A 95 4.69 6.32 -4.75
CA ALA A 95 3.56 6.40 -5.66
C ALA A 95 2.35 5.58 -5.17
N ALA A 96 2.58 4.34 -4.72
CA ALA A 96 1.52 3.48 -4.17
C ALA A 96 0.90 4.05 -2.89
N LYS A 97 1.72 4.64 -2.02
CA LYS A 97 1.25 5.37 -0.84
C LYS A 97 0.35 6.54 -1.25
N GLY A 98 0.83 7.42 -2.13
CA GLY A 98 0.08 8.59 -2.56
C GLY A 98 -1.27 8.21 -3.19
N ALA A 99 -1.28 7.16 -4.00
CA ALA A 99 -2.51 6.65 -4.61
C ALA A 99 -3.49 6.08 -3.57
N MET A 100 -3.00 5.40 -2.53
CA MET A 100 -3.85 4.91 -1.43
C MET A 100 -4.41 6.04 -0.57
N GLU A 101 -3.63 7.06 -0.27
CA GLU A 101 -4.09 8.25 0.47
C GLU A 101 -5.18 8.99 -0.33
N ALA A 102 -4.98 9.14 -1.64
CA ALA A 102 -5.99 9.72 -2.53
C ALA A 102 -7.27 8.88 -2.55
N LEU A 103 -7.15 7.55 -2.67
CA LEU A 103 -8.29 6.63 -2.63
C LEU A 103 -9.04 6.68 -1.30
N ASP A 104 -8.33 6.70 -0.16
CA ASP A 104 -8.95 6.85 1.16
C ASP A 104 -9.75 8.15 1.26
N ALA A 105 -9.17 9.27 0.80
CA ALA A 105 -9.83 10.56 0.80
C ALA A 105 -11.11 10.57 -0.05
N GLN A 106 -11.07 9.97 -1.26
CA GLN A 106 -12.23 9.85 -2.14
C GLN A 106 -13.33 8.98 -1.51
N LEU A 107 -12.97 7.85 -0.93
CA LEU A 107 -13.92 6.97 -0.25
C LEU A 107 -14.52 7.62 1.01
N LEU A 108 -13.70 8.31 1.80
CA LEU A 108 -14.15 9.04 2.97
C LEU A 108 -15.12 10.16 2.57
N GLN A 109 -14.85 10.88 1.49
CA GLN A 109 -15.77 11.87 0.95
C GLN A 109 -17.07 11.21 0.48
N ALA A 110 -16.99 10.08 -0.24
CA ALA A 110 -18.13 9.34 -0.72
C ALA A 110 -19.04 8.86 0.43
N THR A 111 -18.48 8.38 1.55
CA THR A 111 -19.27 7.97 2.74
C THR A 111 -20.04 9.12 3.40
N ARG A 112 -19.65 10.37 3.16
CA ARG A 112 -20.27 11.56 3.74
C ARG A 112 -21.22 12.26 2.78
N SER A 113 -21.27 11.85 1.51
CA SER A 113 -22.05 12.50 0.46
C SER A 113 -23.38 11.78 0.22
N THR A 114 -24.43 12.56 -0.06
CA THR A 114 -25.72 12.04 -0.53
C THR A 114 -25.74 11.73 -2.03
N ALA A 115 -24.78 12.28 -2.77
CA ALA A 115 -24.54 12.00 -4.19
C ALA A 115 -23.01 11.85 -4.42
N PRO A 116 -22.43 10.68 -4.11
CA PRO A 116 -21.00 10.44 -4.30
C PRO A 116 -20.59 10.51 -5.77
N ASP A 117 -19.41 11.08 -6.05
CA ASP A 117 -18.80 11.01 -7.38
C ASP A 117 -18.21 9.61 -7.62
N ALA A 118 -19.07 8.72 -8.12
CA ALA A 118 -18.68 7.34 -8.40
C ALA A 118 -17.56 7.24 -9.46
N ALA A 119 -17.44 8.21 -10.37
CA ALA A 119 -16.39 8.21 -11.38
C ALA A 119 -15.03 8.52 -10.75
N ALA A 120 -14.96 9.54 -9.89
CA ALA A 120 -13.75 9.88 -9.15
C ALA A 120 -13.28 8.73 -8.24
N VAL A 121 -14.20 8.09 -7.51
CA VAL A 121 -13.86 6.92 -6.66
C VAL A 121 -13.29 5.78 -7.50
N LYS A 122 -13.92 5.45 -8.65
CA LYS A 122 -13.45 4.38 -9.54
C LYS A 122 -12.09 4.70 -10.17
N ALA A 123 -11.86 5.97 -10.55
CA ALA A 123 -10.56 6.42 -11.05
C ALA A 123 -9.46 6.24 -9.99
N ALA A 124 -9.71 6.66 -8.74
CA ALA A 124 -8.76 6.49 -7.64
C ALA A 124 -8.45 5.01 -7.34
N PHE A 125 -9.43 4.11 -7.49
CA PHE A 125 -9.17 2.67 -7.41
C PHE A 125 -8.26 2.18 -8.54
N GLY A 126 -8.45 2.66 -9.76
CA GLY A 126 -7.58 2.37 -10.90
C GLY A 126 -6.13 2.75 -10.62
N GLU A 127 -5.92 4.00 -10.18
CA GLU A 127 -4.61 4.54 -9.84
C GLU A 127 -3.93 3.73 -8.72
N ALA A 128 -4.65 3.42 -7.65
CA ALA A 128 -4.12 2.62 -6.54
C ALA A 128 -3.72 1.20 -7.00
N MET A 129 -4.58 0.53 -7.77
CA MET A 129 -4.25 -0.80 -8.30
C MET A 129 -3.05 -0.78 -9.24
N ASP A 130 -2.93 0.23 -10.09
CA ASP A 130 -1.78 0.37 -11.00
C ASP A 130 -0.49 0.62 -10.25
N ALA A 131 -0.50 1.49 -9.23
CA ALA A 131 0.68 1.73 -8.40
C ALA A 131 1.14 0.45 -7.69
N TYR A 132 0.23 -0.36 -7.14
CA TYR A 132 0.57 -1.65 -6.53
C TYR A 132 1.10 -2.67 -7.55
N ARG A 133 0.62 -2.66 -8.81
CA ARG A 133 1.18 -3.51 -9.87
C ARG A 133 2.63 -3.12 -10.19
N VAL A 134 2.93 -1.81 -10.21
CA VAL A 134 4.31 -1.32 -10.39
C VAL A 134 5.20 -1.79 -9.24
N VAL A 135 4.76 -1.64 -7.98
CA VAL A 135 5.48 -2.15 -6.81
C VAL A 135 5.74 -3.65 -6.93
N ALA A 136 4.74 -4.44 -7.32
CA ALA A 136 4.91 -5.89 -7.54
C ALA A 136 5.96 -6.19 -8.63
N ALA A 137 5.91 -5.46 -9.75
CA ALA A 137 6.85 -5.63 -10.86
C ALA A 137 8.29 -5.31 -10.43
N ARG A 138 8.52 -4.19 -9.74
CA ARG A 138 9.84 -3.78 -9.23
C ARG A 138 10.37 -4.74 -8.17
N THR A 139 9.50 -5.24 -7.30
CA THR A 139 9.87 -6.26 -6.33
C THR A 139 10.30 -7.56 -7.02
N ARG A 140 9.59 -7.99 -8.06
CA ARG A 140 10.00 -9.17 -8.87
C ARG A 140 11.34 -8.97 -9.56
N GLU A 141 11.57 -7.78 -10.12
CA GLU A 141 12.82 -7.42 -10.77
C GLU A 141 14.00 -7.50 -9.78
N ALA A 142 13.86 -6.86 -8.61
CA ALA A 142 14.86 -6.90 -7.55
C ALA A 142 15.14 -8.34 -7.05
N LEU A 143 14.10 -9.18 -6.93
CA LEU A 143 14.26 -10.58 -6.53
C LEU A 143 14.93 -11.48 -7.57
N ARG A 144 14.99 -11.07 -8.85
CA ARG A 144 15.67 -11.86 -9.90
C ARG A 144 17.18 -11.63 -9.92
N VAL A 145 17.63 -10.50 -9.40
CA VAL A 145 19.03 -10.06 -9.46
C VAL A 145 19.73 -10.08 -8.10
N ALA A 146 19.02 -10.49 -7.05
CA ALA A 146 19.53 -10.76 -5.70
C ALA A 146 19.79 -12.25 -5.54
#